data_AF-A0A9Q2QL55-F1
#
_entry.id   AF-A0A9Q2QL55-F1
#
_cell.length_a   1.000
_cell.length_b   1.000
_cell.length_c   1.000
_cell.angle_alpha   90.00
_cell.angle_beta   90.00
_cell.angle_gamma   90.00
#
_symmetry.space_group_name_H-M   'P 1'
#
loop_
_entity.id
_entity.type
_entity.pdbx_description
1 polymer ?
#
loop_
_entity_poly.entity_id
_entity_poly.type
_entity_poly.pdbx_seq_one_letter_code
_entity_poly.pdbx_strand_id
1 'polypeptide(L)' 'MYVTVLLNFTIKLLIKRAHKNGLKVHVFTLNSQEEVKEMKKMGVDGGFNNNP' A
#
# COMPACT_ATOMS: atom_id res chain seq x y z
N MET A 1 -12.10 -18.27 0.34
CA MET A 1 -12.91 -17.08 0.00
C MET A 1 -11.94 -15.99 -0.41
N TYR A 2 -11.85 -15.68 -1.70
CA TYR A 2 -11.00 -14.60 -2.18
C TYR A 2 -11.84 -13.34 -2.26
N VAL A 3 -11.42 -12.29 -1.56
CA VAL A 3 -12.02 -10.96 -1.71
C VAL A 3 -11.19 -10.21 -2.72
N THR A 4 -11.68 -10.13 -3.95
CA THR A 4 -11.12 -9.24 -4.98
C THR A 4 -11.51 -7.81 -4.62
N VAL A 5 -10.56 -7.05 -4.08
CA VAL A 5 -10.76 -5.65 -3.69
C VAL A 5 -10.59 -4.76 -4.92
N LEU A 6 -11.60 -3.96 -5.27
CA LEU A 6 -11.47 -2.85 -6.23
C LEU A 6 -10.32 -1.92 -5.78
N LEU A 7 -9.20 -2.00 -6.50
CA LEU A 7 -7.85 -1.75 -5.96
C LEU A 7 -7.64 -0.35 -5.37
N ASN A 8 -8.24 0.72 -5.92
CA ASN A 8 -7.75 2.06 -5.58
C ASN A 8 -8.49 2.77 -4.42
N PHE A 9 -9.82 2.67 -4.34
CA PHE A 9 -10.57 3.41 -3.33
C PHE A 9 -10.46 2.77 -1.94
N THR A 10 -10.54 1.44 -1.89
CA THR A 10 -10.52 0.67 -0.64
C THR A 10 -9.16 0.73 0.03
N ILE A 11 -8.06 0.66 -0.73
CA ILE A 11 -6.70 0.75 -0.20
C ILE A 11 -6.48 2.10 0.48
N LYS A 12 -6.91 3.21 -0.12
CA LYS A 12 -6.76 4.55 0.46
C LYS A 12 -7.54 4.71 1.77
N LEU A 13 -8.72 4.09 1.89
CA LEU A 13 -9.49 4.13 3.14
C LEU A 13 -8.80 3.34 4.26
N LEU A 14 -8.23 2.19 3.93
CA LEU A 14 -7.47 1.36 4.87
C LEU A 14 -6.21 2.06 5.35
N ILE A 15 -5.45 2.68 4.45
CA ILE A 15 -4.26 3.48 4.79
C ILE A 15 -4.64 4.60 5.77
N LYS A 16 -5.66 5.39 5.44
CA LYS A 16 -6.16 6.46 6.33
C LYS A 16 -6.58 5.94 7.70
N ARG A 17 -7.26 4.79 7.76
CA ARG A 17 -7.69 4.18 9.02
C ARG A 17 -6.50 3.69 9.84
N ALA A 18 -5.49 3.08 9.21
CA ALA A 18 -4.27 2.65 9.88
C ALA A 18 -3.54 3.85 10.49
N HIS A 19 -3.32 4.91 9.70
CA HIS A 19 -2.71 6.15 10.17
C HIS A 19 -3.49 6.82 11.30
N LYS A 20 -4.83 6.84 11.23
CA LYS A 20 -5.68 7.36 12.32
C LYS A 20 -5.48 6.61 13.65
N ASN A 21 -5.05 5.36 13.60
CA ASN A 21 -4.75 4.53 14.78
C ASN A 21 -3.25 4.52 15.12
N GLY A 22 -2.44 5.41 14.53
CA GLY A 22 -1.00 5.48 14.77
C GLY A 22 -0.19 4.33 14.16
N LEU A 23 -0.79 3.55 13.25
CA LEU A 23 -0.13 2.42 12.60
C LEU A 23 0.48 2.85 11.27
N LYS A 24 1.66 2.31 10.97
CA LYS A 24 2.28 2.41 9.63
C LYS A 24 1.74 1.33 8.70
N VAL A 25 1.72 1.61 7.40
CA VAL A 25 1.35 0.67 6.36
C VAL A 25 2.54 0.38 5.48
N HIS A 26 2.96 -0.89 5.46
CA HIS A 26 3.94 -1.40 4.51
C HIS A 26 3.29 -2.38 3.54
N VAL A 27 3.73 -2.37 2.28
CA VAL A 27 3.20 -3.25 1.23
C VAL A 27 4.29 -4.16 0.65
N PHE A 28 3.88 -5.34 0.23
CA PHE A 28 4.74 -6.29 -0.46
C PHE A 28 3.96 -6.93 -1.62
N THR A 29 4.57 -7.24 -2.77
CA THR A 29 5.95 -6.94 -3.19
C THR A 29 5.93 -5.84 -4.26
N LEU A 30 6.74 -4.80 -4.12
CA LEU A 30 6.88 -3.74 -5.14
C LEU A 30 8.07 -4.06 -6.05
N ASN A 31 7.81 -4.40 -7.31
CA ASN A 31 8.84 -4.86 -8.25
C ASN A 31 9.25 -3.79 -9.28
N SER A 32 8.53 -2.67 -9.34
CA SER A 32 8.79 -1.58 -10.28
C SER A 32 8.80 -0.21 -9.61
N GLN A 33 9.52 0.73 -10.22
CA GLN A 33 9.55 2.14 -9.78
C GLN A 33 8.19 2.82 -9.93
N GLU A 34 7.35 2.38 -10.85
CA GLU A 34 6.00 2.92 -11.03
C GLU A 34 5.07 2.50 -9.89
N GLU A 35 5.10 1.23 -9.48
CA GLU A 35 4.36 0.76 -8.30
C GLU A 35 4.81 1.51 -7.03
N VAL A 36 6.12 1.73 -6.85
CA VAL A 36 6.65 2.52 -5.72
C VAL A 36 6.10 3.94 -5.74
N LYS A 37 6.11 4.61 -6.90
CA LYS A 37 5.56 5.97 -7.04
C LYS A 37 4.06 5.99 -6.76
N GLU A 38 3.31 4.99 -7.20
CA GLU A 38 1.87 4.92 -7.01
C GLU A 38 1.51 4.67 -5.53
N MET A 39 2.17 3.71 -4.88
CA MET A 39 1.98 3.41 -3.46
C MET A 39 2.37 4.60 -2.57
N LYS A 40 3.45 5.30 -2.92
CA LYS A 40 3.83 6.54 -2.23
C LYS A 40 2.75 7.62 -2.35
N LYS A 41 2.13 7.79 -3.52
CA LYS A 41 0.99 8.72 -3.71
C LYS A 41 -0.24 8.31 -2.89
N MET A 42 -0.41 7.01 -2.60
CA MET A 42 -1.51 6.51 -1.78
C MET A 42 -1.29 6.71 -0.27
N GLY A 43 -0.06 7.04 0.16
CA GLY A 43 0.29 7.23 1.57
C GLY A 43 0.86 5.99 2.24
N VAL A 44 1.36 5.02 1.48
CA VAL A 44 2.10 3.87 2.04
C VAL A 44 3.44 4.37 2.61
N ASP A 45 3.80 3.86 3.79
CA ASP A 45 4.99 4.30 4.54
C ASP A 45 6.27 3.58 4.09
N GLY A 46 6.14 2.41 3.47
CA GLY A 46 7.27 1.61 2.98
C GLY A 46 6.83 0.41 2.15
N GLY A 47 7.76 -0.20 1.44
CA GLY A 47 7.48 -1.42 0.70
C GLY A 47 8.70 -2.31 0.59
N PHE A 48 8.44 -3.60 0.39
CA PHE A 48 9.48 -4.62 0.24
C PHE A 48 9.54 -5.04 -1.23
N ASN A 49 10.74 -5.26 -1.74
CA ASN A 49 10.97 -5.86 -3.04
C ASN A 49 11.69 -7.21 -2.87
N ASN A 50 11.70 -8.03 -3.92
CA ASN A 50 12.47 -9.29 -3.92
C ASN A 50 13.89 -9.12 -4.47
N ASN A 51 14.32 -7.88 -4.75
CA ASN A 51 15.60 -7.55 -5.39
C ASN A 51 16.20 -6.26 -4.76
N PRO A 52 16.79 -6.36 -3.56
CA PRO A 52 17.15 -5.22 -2.73
C PRO A 52 18.20 -4.29 -3.34
#